data_AF-A0A6B2XIK6-F1
#
_entry.id   AF-A0A6B2XIK6-F1
#
_cell.length_a   1.000
_cell.length_b   1.000
_cell.length_c   1.000
_cell.angle_alpha   90.00
_cell.angle_beta   90.00
_cell.angle_gamma   90.00
#
_symmetry.space_group_name_H-M   'P 1'
#
loop_
_entity.id
_entity.type
_entity.pdbx_description
1 polymer ?
#
loop_
_entity_poly.entity_id
_entity_poly.type
_entity_poly.pdbx_seq_one_letter_code
_entity_poly.pdbx_strand_id
1 'polypeptide(L)'
;MQRPDDGELVELGSQPEKFRRENPRALGLAVGVKHPTGSTIFGVARLVAVEHGLRFGSTQLLSLSDKWFESLEEAESEIVQLFKVAAIGFQAQAEPGGKPWKKVVALLGGSKDENSPRAHWKREMRLVAGLREIDLDIRPNPESSISQVVKELKSRPPSALLVWVDWVANPEVFTAPYLAAKPGAKADLLGTRSAEMSFDEHLAELSMHLVEISPIEEDDSRVSDVVNWADAADRISNLVGPHFVLTDRALKMLPGNPYPNPARMLKFVTKLERVADSYFTLKGRLGAALADFSMTQCEIEIALFDAKLSPSDVVVDGRTLEGLKAIPHVKVDDAKDPSHCGRIYFAIDGVNFRFIVDHIGLHDYR
;
A
#
# COMPACT_ATOMS: atom_id res chain seq x y z
N MET A 1 9.06 15.67 8.88
CA MET A 1 7.84 16.26 8.28
C MET A 1 7.00 16.83 9.41
N GLN A 2 6.67 18.11 9.35
CA GLN A 2 5.96 18.86 10.40
C GLN A 2 4.67 19.43 9.81
N ARG A 3 3.60 19.66 10.57
CA ARG A 3 2.48 20.48 10.09
C ARG A 3 2.83 21.97 10.27
N PRO A 4 2.78 22.81 9.23
CA PRO A 4 2.93 24.26 9.42
C PRO A 4 1.80 24.80 10.28
N ASP A 5 2.09 25.77 11.14
CA ASP A 5 1.06 26.42 11.94
C ASP A 5 0.27 27.46 11.10
N ASP A 6 -0.85 27.95 11.65
CA ASP A 6 -1.70 28.90 10.95
C ASP A 6 -0.98 30.23 10.66
N GLY A 7 -0.03 30.64 11.51
CA GLY A 7 0.79 31.83 11.29
C GLY A 7 1.74 31.62 10.12
N GLU A 8 2.43 30.48 10.08
CA GLU A 8 3.28 30.06 8.97
C GLU A 8 2.48 30.02 7.67
N LEU A 9 1.29 29.40 7.64
CA LEU A 9 0.45 29.40 6.44
C LEU A 9 0.04 30.82 5.98
N VAL A 10 -0.23 31.75 6.90
CA VAL A 10 -0.53 33.15 6.55
C VAL A 10 0.70 33.86 5.98
N GLU A 11 1.88 33.67 6.57
CA GLU A 11 3.14 34.22 6.05
C GLU A 11 3.45 33.71 4.63
N LEU A 12 3.02 32.49 4.32
CA LEU A 12 3.13 31.88 2.99
C LEU A 12 2.04 32.32 2.00
N GLY A 13 1.28 33.37 2.31
CA GLY A 13 0.21 33.88 1.45
C GLY A 13 -0.98 32.93 1.31
N SER A 14 -1.07 31.94 2.20
CA SER A 14 -2.13 30.95 2.24
C SER A 14 -3.19 31.33 3.28
N GLN A 15 -4.39 30.78 3.09
CA GLN A 15 -5.50 30.93 4.03
C GLN A 15 -5.60 29.65 4.86
N PRO A 16 -5.21 29.62 6.15
CA PRO A 16 -5.16 28.38 6.94
C PRO A 16 -6.48 27.61 6.95
N GLU A 17 -7.61 28.32 6.90
CA GLU A 17 -8.94 27.72 6.78
C GLU A 17 -9.13 26.81 5.57
N LYS A 18 -8.41 27.05 4.45
CA LYS A 18 -8.46 26.18 3.26
C LYS A 18 -7.77 24.85 3.49
N PHE A 19 -6.72 24.84 4.29
CA PHE A 19 -5.90 23.66 4.57
C PHE A 19 -6.33 22.91 5.84
N ARG A 20 -7.46 23.29 6.46
CA ARG A 20 -8.00 22.59 7.63
C ARG A 20 -8.24 21.10 7.37
N ARG A 21 -8.47 20.70 6.11
CA ARG A 21 -8.72 19.31 5.70
C ARG A 21 -7.56 18.69 4.90
N GLU A 22 -6.60 19.50 4.46
CA GLU A 22 -5.55 19.11 3.53
C GLU A 22 -4.24 19.12 4.31
N ASN A 23 -3.88 17.95 4.84
CA ASN A 23 -2.84 17.73 5.85
C ASN A 23 -1.46 18.29 5.43
N PRO A 24 -1.12 19.56 5.73
CA PRO A 24 0.08 20.16 5.18
C PRO A 24 1.31 19.60 5.89
N ARG A 25 2.39 19.36 5.14
CA ARG A 25 3.66 18.76 5.56
C ARG A 25 4.82 19.70 5.17
N ALA A 26 5.51 20.25 6.16
CA ALA A 26 6.80 20.89 6.02
C ALA A 26 7.93 19.84 5.96
N LEU A 27 8.80 19.98 4.98
CA LEU A 27 10.02 19.21 4.70
C LEU A 27 11.22 20.15 4.83
N GLY A 28 12.25 19.74 5.58
CA GLY A 28 13.54 20.42 5.58
C GLY A 28 14.48 19.75 4.58
N LEU A 29 15.19 20.55 3.79
CA LEU A 29 16.19 20.14 2.81
C LEU A 29 17.50 20.86 3.12
N ALA A 30 18.64 20.20 2.94
CA ALA A 30 19.95 20.81 3.04
C ALA A 30 20.84 20.30 1.90
N VAL A 31 21.64 21.20 1.32
CA VAL A 31 22.53 20.92 0.20
C VAL A 31 23.86 21.63 0.41
N GLY A 32 24.98 20.97 0.09
CA GLY A 32 26.30 21.61 -0.01
C GLY A 32 26.72 21.70 -1.47
N VAL A 33 27.07 22.90 -1.94
CA VAL A 33 27.52 23.16 -3.31
C VAL A 33 28.97 23.62 -3.28
N LYS A 34 29.85 22.86 -3.93
CA LYS A 34 31.26 23.23 -4.06
C LYS A 34 31.42 24.30 -5.14
N HIS A 35 31.83 25.49 -4.75
CA HIS A 35 32.09 26.61 -5.65
C HIS A 35 33.41 26.39 -6.42
N PRO A 36 33.53 26.86 -7.68
CA PRO A 36 34.76 26.72 -8.48
C PRO A 36 36.02 27.32 -7.82
N THR A 37 35.86 28.27 -6.89
CA THR A 37 36.97 28.85 -6.11
C THR A 37 37.46 27.93 -4.98
N GLY A 38 36.85 26.77 -4.78
CA GLY A 38 37.23 25.78 -3.78
C GLY A 38 36.47 25.86 -2.46
N SER A 39 35.69 26.92 -2.22
CA SER A 39 34.79 27.02 -1.07
C SER A 39 33.53 26.16 -1.26
N THR A 40 32.87 25.77 -0.17
CA THR A 40 31.56 25.11 -0.20
C THR A 40 30.53 26.06 0.39
N ILE A 41 29.39 26.23 -0.30
CA ILE A 41 28.25 27.01 0.18
C ILE A 41 27.13 26.02 0.52
N PHE A 42 26.49 26.19 1.66
CA PHE A 42 25.44 25.32 2.16
C PHE A 42 24.08 26.00 2.03
N GLY A 43 23.17 25.40 1.28
CA GLY A 43 21.78 25.82 1.21
C GLY A 43 20.93 25.00 2.17
N VAL A 44 20.08 25.64 2.97
CA VAL A 44 19.04 24.99 3.77
C VAL A 44 17.71 25.54 3.31
N ALA A 45 16.77 24.66 2.98
CA ALA A 45 15.45 25.05 2.55
C ALA A 45 14.35 24.37 3.37
N ARG A 46 13.25 25.09 3.63
CA ARG A 46 12.02 24.54 4.19
C ARG A 46 10.94 24.59 3.11
N LEU A 47 10.36 23.44 2.83
CA LEU A 47 9.34 23.23 1.82
C LEU A 47 8.04 22.83 2.48
N VAL A 48 6.96 23.57 2.27
CA VAL A 48 5.63 23.17 2.73
C VAL A 48 4.87 22.54 1.57
N ALA A 49 4.62 21.24 1.67
CA ALA A 49 3.84 20.45 0.73
C ALA A 49 2.44 20.17 1.29
N VAL A 50 1.42 20.32 0.46
CA VAL A 50 0.05 19.91 0.74
C VAL A 50 -0.24 18.71 -0.13
N GLU A 51 -0.39 17.55 0.49
CA GLU A 51 -0.92 16.37 -0.19
C GLU A 51 -2.40 16.59 -0.48
N HIS A 52 -2.83 16.27 -1.71
CA HIS A 52 -4.18 16.46 -2.24
C HIS A 52 -4.62 17.92 -2.49
N GLY A 53 -3.70 18.89 -2.56
CA GLY A 53 -4.02 20.32 -2.52
C GLY A 53 -5.03 20.83 -3.58
N LEU A 54 -4.87 20.50 -4.86
CA LEU A 54 -5.82 20.95 -5.91
C LEU A 54 -6.75 19.83 -6.41
N ARG A 55 -6.26 18.59 -6.35
CA ARG A 55 -6.95 17.35 -6.74
C ARG A 55 -6.42 16.18 -5.91
N PHE A 56 -7.22 15.13 -5.75
CA PHE A 56 -6.76 13.88 -5.15
C PHE A 56 -5.52 13.34 -5.89
N GLY A 57 -4.44 13.05 -5.18
CA GLY A 57 -3.17 12.60 -5.75
C GLY A 57 -2.25 13.71 -6.27
N SER A 58 -2.61 15.00 -6.10
CA SER A 58 -1.72 16.12 -6.41
C SER A 58 -1.00 16.63 -5.16
N THR A 59 0.28 16.94 -5.27
CA THR A 59 1.04 17.64 -4.22
C THR A 59 1.20 19.09 -4.61
N GLN A 60 0.69 20.01 -3.80
CA GLN A 60 0.90 21.44 -3.99
C GLN A 60 2.04 21.90 -3.09
N LEU A 61 3.01 22.62 -3.67
CA LEU A 61 4.07 23.28 -2.90
C LEU A 61 3.60 24.69 -2.56
N LEU A 62 3.42 24.98 -1.27
CA LEU A 62 2.96 26.28 -0.78
C LEU A 62 4.09 27.28 -0.61
N SER A 63 5.28 26.81 -0.25
CA SER A 63 6.44 27.69 -0.09
C SER A 63 7.75 26.93 -0.10
N LEU A 64 8.79 27.65 -0.51
CA LEU A 64 10.20 27.33 -0.35
C LEU A 64 10.83 28.55 0.33
N SER A 65 11.24 28.44 1.59
CA SER A 65 12.20 29.38 2.17
C SER A 65 13.58 28.76 2.05
N ASP A 66 14.53 29.46 1.46
CA ASP A 66 15.92 29.02 1.37
C ASP A 66 16.87 30.03 2.02
N LYS A 67 17.85 29.51 2.77
CA LYS A 67 18.95 30.26 3.35
C LYS A 67 20.26 29.63 2.91
N TRP A 68 21.23 30.46 2.58
CA TRP A 68 22.56 30.02 2.16
C TRP A 68 23.61 30.48 3.16
N PHE A 69 24.55 29.60 3.45
CA PHE A 69 25.58 29.77 4.47
C PHE A 69 26.96 29.44 3.88
N GLU A 70 27.98 30.18 4.27
CA GLU A 70 29.37 29.88 3.88
C GLU A 70 30.02 28.86 4.83
N SER A 71 29.42 28.63 5.99
CA SER A 71 29.88 27.67 6.99
C SER A 71 28.90 26.52 7.19
N LEU A 72 29.43 25.33 7.43
CA LEU A 72 28.64 24.15 7.76
C LEU A 72 27.93 24.32 9.12
N GLU A 73 28.60 24.95 10.08
CA GLU A 73 28.09 25.14 11.44
C GLU A 73 26.83 26.03 11.46
N GLU A 74 26.79 27.11 10.67
CA GLU A 74 25.59 27.94 10.54
C GLU A 74 24.44 27.17 9.88
N ALA A 75 24.74 26.38 8.85
CA ALA A 75 23.74 25.53 8.20
C ALA A 75 23.18 24.46 9.16
N GLU A 76 24.03 23.81 9.95
CA GLU A 76 23.62 22.85 10.98
C GLU A 76 22.76 23.50 12.06
N SER A 77 23.14 24.69 12.52
CA SER A 77 22.35 25.47 13.48
C SER A 77 20.96 25.81 12.93
N GLU A 78 20.87 26.22 11.67
CA GLU A 78 19.59 26.51 11.01
C GLU A 78 18.72 25.24 10.89
N ILE A 79 19.31 24.12 10.47
CA ILE A 79 18.63 22.81 10.42
C ILE A 79 18.06 22.45 11.80
N VAL A 80 18.86 22.58 12.85
CA VAL A 80 18.45 22.30 14.22
C VAL A 80 17.33 23.25 14.66
N GLN A 81 17.39 24.54 14.31
CA GLN A 81 16.29 25.48 14.60
C GLN A 81 14.99 25.09 13.88
N LEU A 82 15.07 24.75 12.59
CA LEU A 82 13.94 24.28 11.78
C LEU A 82 13.26 23.04 12.39
N PHE A 83 14.04 22.14 13.00
CA PHE A 83 13.55 20.91 13.62
C PHE A 83 13.19 21.04 15.12
N LYS A 84 13.77 22.00 15.86
CA LYS A 84 13.44 22.24 17.29
C LYS A 84 12.01 22.75 17.47
N VAL A 85 11.51 23.57 16.54
CA VAL A 85 10.11 24.01 16.52
C VAL A 85 9.16 22.83 16.24
N ALA A 86 9.63 21.78 15.57
CA ALA A 86 8.83 20.62 15.20
C ALA A 86 8.64 19.57 16.31
N ALA A 87 9.46 19.60 17.37
CA ALA A 87 9.53 18.52 18.36
C ALA A 87 8.44 18.57 19.44
N ILE A 88 7.66 19.65 19.52
CA ILE A 88 6.68 19.84 20.59
C ILE A 88 5.27 19.56 20.05
N GLY A 89 4.74 18.36 20.33
CA GLY A 89 3.29 18.14 20.35
C GLY A 89 2.66 17.37 19.18
N PHE A 90 3.42 16.68 18.33
CA PHE A 90 2.79 15.86 17.28
C PHE A 90 2.19 14.57 17.87
N GLN A 91 0.88 14.56 18.08
CA GLN A 91 0.09 13.33 18.15
C GLN A 91 -0.51 13.07 16.77
N ALA A 92 -0.30 11.86 16.24
CA ALA A 92 -0.99 11.43 15.02
C ALA A 92 -2.50 11.47 15.29
N GLN A 93 -3.24 12.25 14.51
CA GLN A 93 -4.69 12.31 14.57
C GLN A 93 -5.26 11.99 13.19
N ALA A 94 -6.49 11.49 13.16
CA ALA A 94 -7.25 11.35 11.92
C ALA A 94 -7.29 12.69 11.18
N GLU A 95 -7.27 12.63 9.85
CA GLU A 95 -7.50 13.82 9.06
C GLU A 95 -8.87 14.43 9.43
N PRO A 96 -9.01 15.76 9.47
CA PRO A 96 -10.28 16.39 9.76
C PRO A 96 -11.35 16.00 8.72
N GLY A 97 -12.34 15.20 9.14
CA GLY A 97 -13.37 14.61 8.27
C GLY A 97 -13.04 13.19 7.76
N GLY A 98 -11.82 12.71 8.01
CA GLY A 98 -11.44 11.31 7.88
C GLY A 98 -12.10 10.46 8.97
N LYS A 99 -12.27 9.15 8.71
CA LYS A 99 -12.73 8.22 9.75
C LYS A 99 -11.71 8.27 10.90
N PRO A 100 -12.14 8.31 12.18
CA PRO A 100 -11.20 8.20 13.29
C PRO A 100 -10.42 6.89 13.12
N TRP A 101 -9.11 6.92 13.39
CA TRP A 101 -8.24 5.75 13.28
C TRP A 101 -8.91 4.62 14.05
N LYS A 102 -9.32 3.57 13.34
CA LYS A 102 -10.38 2.70 13.86
C LYS A 102 -9.85 1.73 14.91
N LYS A 103 -8.53 1.50 14.97
CA LYS A 103 -7.89 0.50 15.84
C LYS A 103 -6.46 0.93 16.19
N VAL A 104 -6.12 0.91 17.47
CA VAL A 104 -4.75 1.08 17.97
C VAL A 104 -4.15 -0.30 18.13
N VAL A 105 -2.97 -0.54 17.56
CA VAL A 105 -2.17 -1.77 17.68
C VAL A 105 -0.91 -1.44 18.45
N ALA A 106 -0.56 -2.23 19.47
CA ALA A 106 0.79 -2.17 20.03
C ALA A 106 1.68 -3.20 19.35
N LEU A 107 2.80 -2.74 18.80
CA LEU A 107 3.87 -3.58 18.31
C LEU A 107 4.99 -3.62 19.35
N LEU A 108 5.22 -4.78 19.95
CA LEU A 108 6.30 -5.01 20.89
C LEU A 108 7.51 -5.57 20.15
N GLY A 109 8.59 -4.80 20.09
CA GLY A 109 9.82 -5.19 19.40
C GLY A 109 10.79 -4.02 19.24
N GLY A 110 12.09 -4.30 19.39
CA GLY A 110 13.17 -3.37 19.06
C GLY A 110 14.55 -4.03 19.10
N SER A 111 15.53 -3.46 18.40
CA SER A 111 16.94 -3.87 18.54
C SER A 111 17.42 -3.66 20.00
N LYS A 112 18.49 -4.37 20.41
CA LYS A 112 19.18 -4.10 21.69
C LYS A 112 20.10 -2.88 21.64
N ASP A 113 20.56 -2.50 20.44
CA ASP A 113 21.57 -1.46 20.24
C ASP A 113 20.99 -0.10 19.80
N GLU A 114 20.90 0.86 20.74
CA GLU A 114 20.28 2.19 20.54
C GLU A 114 20.80 2.98 19.32
N ASN A 115 21.97 2.60 18.79
CA ASN A 115 22.66 3.31 17.71
C ASN A 115 22.46 2.75 16.28
N SER A 116 21.69 1.67 16.11
CA SER A 116 21.34 1.14 14.77
C SER A 116 20.23 1.99 14.10
N PRO A 117 20.05 1.99 12.77
CA PRO A 117 19.25 3.00 12.06
C PRO A 117 17.74 2.78 12.33
N ARG A 118 17.25 3.24 13.48
CA ARG A 118 15.91 2.91 14.03
C ARG A 118 14.81 3.90 13.67
N ALA A 119 15.18 5.12 13.28
CA ALA A 119 14.21 6.16 12.97
C ALA A 119 13.43 5.88 11.68
N HIS A 120 14.12 5.38 10.64
CA HIS A 120 13.47 5.04 9.37
C HIS A 120 12.54 3.83 9.48
N TRP A 121 12.92 2.80 10.26
CA TRP A 121 12.06 1.62 10.47
C TRP A 121 10.76 1.96 11.19
N LYS A 122 10.85 2.71 12.30
CA LYS A 122 9.64 3.17 13.02
C LYS A 122 8.74 4.00 12.11
N ARG A 123 9.33 4.78 11.20
CA ARG A 123 8.59 5.56 10.21
C ARG A 123 7.92 4.65 9.19
N GLU A 124 8.63 3.70 8.60
CA GLU A 124 8.10 2.79 7.58
C GLU A 124 7.01 1.86 8.13
N MET A 125 7.18 1.31 9.33
CA MET A 125 6.13 0.53 10.00
C MET A 125 4.86 1.34 10.25
N ARG A 126 5.02 2.60 10.68
CA ARG A 126 3.88 3.51 10.85
C ARG A 126 3.26 3.93 9.52
N LEU A 127 4.03 4.05 8.45
CA LEU A 127 3.50 4.28 7.11
C LEU A 127 2.64 3.10 6.66
N VAL A 128 3.13 1.87 6.80
CA VAL A 128 2.36 0.64 6.50
C VAL A 128 1.07 0.57 7.32
N ALA A 129 1.11 0.89 8.62
CA ALA A 129 -0.09 0.95 9.46
C ALA A 129 -1.05 2.09 9.09
N GLY A 130 -0.51 3.26 8.73
CA GLY A 130 -1.28 4.41 8.26
C GLY A 130 -2.07 4.11 6.99
N LEU A 131 -1.50 3.32 6.05
CA LEU A 131 -2.21 2.83 4.85
C LEU A 131 -3.45 1.98 5.18
N ARG A 132 -3.57 1.49 6.42
CA ARG A 132 -4.68 0.65 6.91
C ARG A 132 -5.58 1.38 7.92
N GLU A 133 -5.42 2.70 8.07
CA GLU A 133 -6.11 3.52 9.09
C GLU A 133 -5.90 2.99 10.53
N ILE A 134 -4.76 2.34 10.80
CA ILE A 134 -4.40 1.74 12.10
C ILE A 134 -3.34 2.56 12.80
N ASP A 135 -3.56 2.89 14.08
CA ASP A 135 -2.61 3.66 14.88
C ASP A 135 -1.64 2.68 15.53
N LEU A 136 -0.36 2.81 15.19
CA LEU A 136 0.67 1.85 15.59
C LEU A 136 1.55 2.44 16.69
N ASP A 137 1.36 1.92 17.90
CA ASP A 137 2.22 2.18 19.04
C ASP A 137 3.38 1.16 19.07
N ILE A 138 4.60 1.62 18.77
CA ILE A 138 5.78 0.76 18.70
C ILE A 138 6.57 0.88 20.00
N ARG A 139 6.73 -0.25 20.72
CA ARG A 139 7.45 -0.33 21.99
C ARG A 139 8.77 -1.11 21.82
N PRO A 140 9.91 -0.42 21.73
CA PRO A 140 11.21 -1.06 21.64
C PRO A 140 11.65 -1.65 22.98
N ASN A 141 12.37 -2.78 22.92
CA ASN A 141 13.01 -3.42 24.07
C ASN A 141 12.10 -3.56 25.31
N PRO A 142 10.96 -4.27 25.19
CA PRO A 142 9.98 -4.32 26.28
C PRO A 142 10.45 -5.20 27.46
N GLU A 143 11.51 -6.01 27.30
CA GLU A 143 11.98 -6.98 28.29
C GLU A 143 12.48 -6.34 29.59
N SER A 144 13.18 -5.21 29.51
CA SER A 144 13.65 -4.48 30.70
C SER A 144 12.52 -3.85 31.52
N SER A 145 11.28 -3.88 31.02
CA SER A 145 10.14 -3.21 31.63
C SER A 145 8.83 -3.99 31.50
N ILE A 146 8.91 -5.33 31.46
CA ILE A 146 7.75 -6.23 31.26
C ILE A 146 6.59 -5.86 32.18
N SER A 147 6.83 -5.76 33.48
CA SER A 147 5.78 -5.46 34.47
C SER A 147 5.08 -4.11 34.21
N GLN A 148 5.83 -3.11 33.77
CA GLN A 148 5.29 -1.79 33.45
C GLN A 148 4.51 -1.81 32.13
N VAL A 149 5.07 -2.40 31.07
CA VAL A 149 4.43 -2.52 29.75
C VAL A 149 3.13 -3.31 29.87
N VAL A 150 3.14 -4.45 30.56
CA VAL A 150 1.93 -5.26 30.80
C VAL A 150 0.90 -4.46 31.60
N LYS A 151 1.29 -3.74 32.65
CA LYS A 151 0.38 -2.89 33.41
C LYS A 151 -0.26 -1.80 32.54
N GLU A 152 0.53 -1.17 31.66
CA GLU A 152 0.07 -0.13 30.74
C GLU A 152 -0.92 -0.69 29.72
N LEU A 153 -0.56 -1.78 29.03
CA LEU A 153 -1.40 -2.45 28.03
C LEU A 153 -2.74 -2.94 28.62
N LYS A 154 -2.77 -3.29 29.91
CA LYS A 154 -4.01 -3.64 30.63
C LYS A 154 -4.90 -2.42 30.88
N SER A 155 -4.31 -1.25 31.13
CA SER A 155 -5.02 -0.05 31.61
C SER A 155 -5.58 0.87 30.51
N ARG A 156 -5.08 0.78 29.28
CA ARG A 156 -5.37 1.69 28.14
C ARG A 156 -5.41 0.93 26.82
N PRO A 157 -5.86 1.48 25.66
CA PRO A 157 -5.62 0.88 24.33
C PRO A 157 -4.19 0.34 24.20
N PRO A 158 -3.96 -0.77 23.46
CA PRO A 158 -4.64 -1.17 22.21
C PRO A 158 -5.70 -2.27 22.34
N SER A 159 -6.43 -2.53 21.25
CA SER A 159 -7.34 -3.69 21.05
C SER A 159 -6.67 -4.87 20.34
N ALA A 160 -5.48 -4.66 19.79
CA ALA A 160 -4.64 -5.71 19.22
C ALA A 160 -3.16 -5.54 19.64
N LEU A 161 -2.48 -6.66 19.83
CA LEU A 161 -1.08 -6.75 20.22
C LEU A 161 -0.32 -7.60 19.19
N LEU A 162 0.72 -7.04 18.57
CA LEU A 162 1.64 -7.79 17.74
C LEU A 162 2.99 -7.87 18.45
N VAL A 163 3.53 -9.07 18.58
CA VAL A 163 4.81 -9.31 19.27
C VAL A 163 5.82 -9.84 18.28
N TRP A 164 6.90 -9.09 18.11
CA TRP A 164 7.98 -9.41 17.21
C TRP A 164 8.92 -10.45 17.86
N VAL A 165 8.88 -11.69 17.38
CA VAL A 165 9.47 -12.83 18.11
C VAL A 165 10.98 -12.84 18.12
N ASP A 166 11.63 -12.37 17.06
CA ASP A 166 13.10 -12.36 16.97
C ASP A 166 13.74 -11.50 18.06
N TRP A 167 12.99 -10.51 18.57
CA TRP A 167 13.50 -9.47 19.44
C TRP A 167 12.91 -9.49 20.85
N VAL A 168 12.01 -10.44 21.10
CA VAL A 168 11.42 -10.69 22.41
C VAL A 168 11.63 -12.18 22.70
N ALA A 169 12.53 -12.50 23.63
CA ALA A 169 12.94 -13.86 23.94
C ALA A 169 11.78 -14.74 24.45
N ASN A 170 10.79 -14.14 25.12
CA ASN A 170 9.63 -14.85 25.67
C ASN A 170 8.33 -14.09 25.35
N PRO A 171 7.81 -14.14 24.12
CA PRO A 171 6.66 -13.35 23.71
C PRO A 171 5.39 -13.67 24.53
N GLU A 172 5.29 -14.87 25.11
CA GLU A 172 4.15 -15.29 25.94
C GLU A 172 3.99 -14.48 27.22
N VAL A 173 5.06 -13.86 27.72
CA VAL A 173 4.99 -13.01 28.93
C VAL A 173 4.19 -11.73 28.68
N PHE A 174 3.95 -11.40 27.40
CA PHE A 174 3.10 -10.28 26.99
C PHE A 174 1.72 -10.76 26.52
N THR A 175 1.67 -11.78 25.65
CA THR A 175 0.41 -12.18 25.00
C THR A 175 -0.60 -12.78 25.97
N ALA A 176 -0.20 -13.74 26.82
CA ALA A 176 -1.14 -14.40 27.73
C ALA A 176 -1.72 -13.44 28.78
N PRO A 177 -0.93 -12.59 29.48
CA PRO A 177 -1.47 -11.62 30.42
C PRO A 177 -2.33 -10.53 29.76
N TYR A 178 -2.04 -10.19 28.50
CA TYR A 178 -2.83 -9.23 27.73
C TYR A 178 -4.21 -9.80 27.38
N LEU A 179 -4.26 -11.00 26.78
CA LEU A 179 -5.53 -11.68 26.44
C LEU A 179 -6.39 -11.95 27.67
N ALA A 180 -5.77 -12.37 28.79
CA ALA A 180 -6.49 -12.59 30.05
C ALA A 180 -7.13 -11.31 30.61
N ALA A 181 -6.48 -10.16 30.44
CA ALA A 181 -7.00 -8.87 30.91
C ALA A 181 -7.97 -8.21 29.93
N LYS A 182 -7.91 -8.58 28.65
CA LYS A 182 -8.78 -8.06 27.59
C LYS A 182 -9.41 -9.20 26.78
N PRO A 183 -10.44 -9.86 27.32
CA PRO A 183 -11.18 -10.87 26.57
C PRO A 183 -11.71 -10.30 25.25
N GLY A 184 -11.41 -10.98 24.14
CA GLY A 184 -11.80 -10.55 22.79
C GLY A 184 -10.80 -9.62 22.07
N ALA A 185 -9.72 -9.20 22.74
CA ALA A 185 -8.60 -8.56 22.04
C ALA A 185 -7.83 -9.58 21.18
N LYS A 186 -7.14 -9.09 20.14
CA LYS A 186 -6.27 -9.92 19.30
C LYS A 186 -4.83 -9.86 19.79
N ALA A 187 -4.11 -10.98 19.80
CA ALA A 187 -2.67 -11.00 20.05
C ALA A 187 -2.00 -12.01 19.12
N ASP A 188 -0.99 -11.56 18.38
CA ASP A 188 -0.29 -12.36 17.37
C ASP A 188 1.23 -12.18 17.45
N LEU A 189 1.94 -13.11 16.83
CA LEU A 189 3.39 -13.10 16.72
C LEU A 189 3.78 -12.68 15.29
N LEU A 190 4.71 -11.73 15.17
CA LEU A 190 5.36 -11.41 13.91
C LEU A 190 6.63 -12.23 13.79
N GLY A 191 6.64 -13.15 12.83
CA GLY A 191 7.76 -14.02 12.51
C GLY A 191 7.74 -15.39 13.18
N THR A 192 8.81 -16.16 12.95
CA THR A 192 8.93 -17.53 13.47
C THR A 192 9.98 -17.60 14.59
N ARG A 193 9.76 -18.43 15.61
CA ARG A 193 10.74 -18.60 16.71
C ARG A 193 12.09 -19.20 16.27
N SER A 194 12.19 -19.64 15.02
CA SER A 194 13.25 -20.49 14.50
C SER A 194 14.24 -19.78 13.58
N ALA A 195 13.94 -18.58 13.09
CA ALA A 195 14.80 -17.87 12.15
C ALA A 195 14.68 -16.35 12.32
N GLU A 196 15.83 -15.66 12.39
CA GLU A 196 15.87 -14.20 12.29
C GLU A 196 15.39 -13.77 10.90
N MET A 197 14.40 -12.89 10.87
CA MET A 197 13.86 -12.31 9.65
C MET A 197 14.53 -10.95 9.36
N SER A 198 14.65 -10.63 8.08
CA SER A 198 15.08 -9.32 7.59
C SER A 198 14.00 -8.26 7.87
N PHE A 199 14.38 -6.99 7.82
CA PHE A 199 13.42 -5.90 8.06
C PHE A 199 12.27 -5.87 7.02
N ASP A 200 12.58 -6.16 5.75
CA ASP A 200 11.56 -6.20 4.69
C ASP A 200 10.55 -7.33 4.91
N GLU A 201 11.01 -8.49 5.39
CA GLU A 201 10.13 -9.60 5.74
C GLU A 201 9.24 -9.22 6.95
N HIS A 202 9.77 -8.47 7.93
CA HIS A 202 8.96 -7.95 9.03
C HIS A 202 7.90 -6.94 8.57
N LEU A 203 8.22 -6.09 7.60
CA LEU A 203 7.24 -5.19 7.00
C LEU A 203 6.15 -5.97 6.25
N ALA A 204 6.52 -7.03 5.54
CA ALA A 204 5.57 -7.90 4.85
C ALA A 204 4.62 -8.60 5.83
N GLU A 205 5.16 -9.23 6.88
CA GLU A 205 4.36 -9.86 7.95
C GLU A 205 3.46 -8.84 8.64
N LEU A 206 4.01 -7.68 9.02
CA LEU A 206 3.22 -6.60 9.61
C LEU A 206 2.04 -6.22 8.69
N SER A 207 2.28 -6.03 7.40
CA SER A 207 1.23 -5.73 6.43
C SER A 207 0.14 -6.81 6.40
N MET A 208 0.52 -8.09 6.41
CA MET A 208 -0.42 -9.22 6.44
C MET A 208 -1.30 -9.23 7.69
N HIS A 209 -0.71 -9.10 8.89
CA HIS A 209 -1.48 -9.06 10.13
C HIS A 209 -2.38 -7.83 10.22
N LEU A 210 -1.93 -6.68 9.71
CA LEU A 210 -2.72 -5.45 9.69
C LEU A 210 -3.93 -5.55 8.75
N VAL A 211 -3.81 -6.27 7.61
CA VAL A 211 -4.96 -6.60 6.74
C VAL A 211 -6.01 -7.40 7.48
N GLU A 212 -5.60 -8.33 8.33
CA GLU A 212 -6.55 -9.15 9.09
C GLU A 212 -7.20 -8.34 10.24
N ILE A 213 -6.42 -7.48 10.90
CA ILE A 213 -6.89 -6.65 12.03
C ILE A 213 -7.83 -5.54 11.55
N SER A 214 -7.44 -4.82 10.51
CA SER A 214 -8.26 -3.82 9.83
C SER A 214 -8.30 -4.25 8.39
N PRO A 215 -9.21 -5.18 8.03
CA PRO A 215 -9.55 -5.31 6.63
C PRO A 215 -9.89 -3.90 6.21
N ILE A 216 -9.13 -3.36 5.26
CA ILE A 216 -9.62 -2.19 4.53
C ILE A 216 -10.98 -2.71 4.08
N GLU A 217 -12.05 -2.13 4.64
CA GLU A 217 -13.30 -2.05 3.93
C GLU A 217 -12.85 -1.35 2.66
N GLU A 218 -12.46 -2.14 1.63
CA GLU A 218 -12.31 -1.58 0.31
C GLU A 218 -13.58 -0.78 0.17
N ASP A 219 -13.42 0.50 -0.16
CA ASP A 219 -14.52 1.44 -0.16
C ASP A 219 -15.49 1.12 -1.32
N ASP A 220 -15.97 -0.12 -1.40
CA ASP A 220 -17.19 -0.59 -2.02
C ASP A 220 -18.40 0.18 -1.48
N SER A 221 -18.25 0.90 -0.36
CA SER A 221 -19.27 1.82 0.15
C SER A 221 -19.35 3.16 -0.59
N ARG A 222 -18.38 3.51 -1.44
CA ARG A 222 -18.42 4.74 -2.26
C ARG A 222 -18.62 4.53 -3.76
N VAL A 223 -18.77 3.28 -4.21
CA VAL A 223 -19.40 2.98 -5.50
C VAL A 223 -20.43 1.89 -5.28
N SER A 224 -21.51 2.21 -4.56
CA SER A 224 -22.76 1.46 -4.68
C SER A 224 -23.52 1.90 -5.94
N ASP A 225 -22.83 1.95 -7.08
CA ASP A 225 -23.51 1.42 -8.24
C ASP A 225 -23.56 -0.07 -7.95
N VAL A 226 -24.75 -0.59 -7.65
CA VAL A 226 -24.95 -2.04 -7.52
C VAL A 226 -24.65 -2.62 -8.89
N VAL A 227 -23.36 -2.86 -9.18
CA VAL A 227 -22.92 -3.42 -10.45
C VAL A 227 -23.38 -4.86 -10.43
N ASN A 228 -24.46 -5.15 -11.15
CA ASN A 228 -24.85 -6.53 -11.40
C ASN A 228 -24.03 -7.08 -12.57
N TRP A 229 -24.22 -8.36 -12.91
CA TRP A 229 -23.48 -8.98 -14.01
C TRP A 229 -23.83 -8.43 -15.39
N ALA A 230 -25.03 -7.89 -15.60
CA ALA A 230 -25.35 -7.22 -16.86
C ALA A 230 -24.53 -5.93 -17.01
N ASP A 231 -24.49 -5.09 -15.96
CA ASP A 231 -23.68 -3.87 -15.95
C ASP A 231 -22.18 -4.17 -16.07
N ALA A 232 -21.70 -5.20 -15.36
CA ALA A 232 -20.31 -5.65 -15.47
C ALA A 232 -20.00 -6.17 -16.88
N ALA A 233 -20.90 -6.95 -17.48
CA ALA A 233 -20.73 -7.49 -18.84
C ALA A 233 -20.60 -6.38 -19.87
N ASP A 234 -21.48 -5.36 -19.81
CA ASP A 234 -21.45 -4.22 -20.71
C ASP A 234 -20.13 -3.43 -20.55
N ARG A 235 -19.72 -3.17 -19.31
CA ARG A 235 -18.49 -2.43 -19.02
C ARG A 235 -17.24 -3.20 -19.43
N ILE A 236 -17.21 -4.52 -19.20
CA ILE A 236 -16.11 -5.39 -19.67
C ILE A 236 -16.06 -5.43 -21.19
N SER A 237 -17.20 -5.51 -21.86
CA SER A 237 -17.27 -5.50 -23.33
C SER A 237 -16.75 -4.18 -23.92
N ASN A 238 -16.97 -3.06 -23.24
CA ASN A 238 -16.44 -1.76 -23.63
C ASN A 238 -14.93 -1.60 -23.45
N LEU A 239 -14.25 -2.53 -22.78
CA LEU A 239 -12.78 -2.56 -22.69
C LEU A 239 -12.13 -3.11 -23.97
N VAL A 240 -12.91 -3.71 -24.87
CA VAL A 240 -12.38 -4.28 -26.11
C VAL A 240 -11.79 -3.19 -27.00
N GLY A 241 -10.54 -3.41 -27.41
CA GLY A 241 -9.78 -2.47 -28.21
C GLY A 241 -8.55 -3.13 -28.88
N PRO A 242 -7.63 -2.33 -29.43
CA PRO A 242 -6.45 -2.84 -30.13
C PRO A 242 -5.55 -3.74 -29.26
N HIS A 243 -5.44 -3.42 -27.97
CA HIS A 243 -4.57 -4.09 -27.00
C HIS A 243 -5.28 -5.11 -26.12
N PHE A 244 -6.61 -5.15 -26.12
CA PHE A 244 -7.40 -6.01 -25.23
C PHE A 244 -8.59 -6.60 -25.98
N VAL A 245 -8.64 -7.92 -26.11
CA VAL A 245 -9.65 -8.65 -26.89
C VAL A 245 -10.33 -9.68 -25.99
N LEU A 246 -11.65 -9.83 -26.13
CA LEU A 246 -12.42 -10.91 -25.51
C LEU A 246 -12.78 -11.95 -26.56
N THR A 247 -12.62 -13.24 -26.26
CA THR A 247 -13.12 -14.30 -27.13
C THR A 247 -14.64 -14.44 -27.03
N ASP A 248 -15.25 -15.12 -27.99
CA ASP A 248 -16.67 -15.51 -27.93
C ASP A 248 -16.98 -16.32 -26.66
N ARG A 249 -16.01 -17.11 -26.17
CA ARG A 249 -16.14 -17.87 -24.93
C ARG A 249 -16.25 -16.93 -23.74
N ALA A 250 -15.30 -15.99 -23.60
CA ALA A 250 -15.34 -15.00 -22.53
C ALA A 250 -16.63 -14.18 -22.54
N LEU A 251 -17.05 -13.71 -23.71
CA LEU A 251 -18.29 -12.93 -23.88
C LEU A 251 -19.54 -13.71 -23.46
N LYS A 252 -19.64 -15.00 -23.82
CA LYS A 252 -20.78 -15.86 -23.44
C LYS A 252 -20.85 -16.14 -21.94
N MET A 253 -19.74 -16.01 -21.22
CA MET A 253 -19.67 -16.30 -19.78
C MET A 253 -20.05 -15.11 -18.90
N LEU A 254 -20.04 -13.89 -19.43
CA LEU A 254 -20.37 -12.69 -18.66
C LEU A 254 -21.86 -12.66 -18.25
N PRO A 255 -22.83 -12.93 -19.15
CA PRO A 255 -24.23 -13.04 -18.76
C PRO A 255 -24.44 -14.31 -17.94
N GLY A 256 -24.72 -14.16 -16.64
CA GLY A 256 -24.95 -15.29 -15.73
C GLY A 256 -23.68 -15.92 -15.14
N ASN A 257 -22.58 -15.17 -15.11
CA ASN A 257 -21.35 -15.60 -14.47
C ASN A 257 -21.60 -15.98 -12.98
N PRO A 258 -21.15 -17.16 -12.52
CA PRO A 258 -21.43 -17.62 -11.16
C PRO A 258 -20.56 -16.97 -10.09
N TYR A 259 -19.55 -16.17 -10.44
CA TYR A 259 -18.73 -15.49 -9.45
C TYR A 259 -19.57 -14.45 -8.68
N PRO A 260 -19.55 -14.45 -7.33
CA PRO A 260 -20.54 -13.73 -6.53
C PRO A 260 -20.39 -12.21 -6.52
N ASN A 261 -19.23 -11.67 -6.91
CA ASN A 261 -18.95 -10.23 -6.84
C ASN A 261 -18.62 -9.63 -8.23
N PRO A 262 -19.61 -9.32 -9.08
CA PRO A 262 -19.41 -8.68 -10.39
C PRO A 262 -18.56 -7.40 -10.36
N ALA A 263 -18.73 -6.54 -9.34
CA ALA A 263 -17.92 -5.32 -9.18
C ALA A 263 -16.43 -5.63 -9.00
N ARG A 264 -16.13 -6.63 -8.18
CA ARG A 264 -14.76 -7.10 -7.93
C ARG A 264 -14.14 -7.69 -9.20
N MET A 265 -14.88 -8.53 -9.93
CA MET A 265 -14.38 -9.08 -11.20
C MET A 265 -14.09 -7.97 -12.20
N LEU A 266 -15.02 -7.04 -12.39
CA LEU A 266 -14.86 -5.89 -13.29
C LEU A 266 -13.61 -5.07 -12.94
N LYS A 267 -13.36 -4.82 -11.65
CA LYS A 267 -12.14 -4.13 -11.17
C LYS A 267 -10.87 -4.83 -11.63
N PHE A 268 -10.80 -6.16 -11.51
CA PHE A 268 -9.63 -6.94 -11.91
C PHE A 268 -9.47 -7.01 -13.42
N VAL A 269 -10.56 -7.16 -14.18
CA VAL A 269 -10.52 -7.11 -15.66
C VAL A 269 -10.05 -5.73 -16.14
N THR A 270 -10.51 -4.65 -15.49
CA THR A 270 -10.07 -3.28 -15.82
C THR A 270 -8.58 -3.08 -15.52
N LYS A 271 -8.09 -3.62 -14.39
CA LYS A 271 -6.66 -3.59 -14.07
C LYS A 271 -5.83 -4.41 -15.08
N LEU A 272 -6.33 -5.56 -15.53
CA LEU A 272 -5.68 -6.36 -16.57
C LEU A 272 -5.63 -5.65 -17.92
N GLU A 273 -6.69 -4.93 -18.29
CA GLU A 273 -6.72 -4.11 -19.51
C GLU A 273 -5.63 -3.02 -19.47
N ARG A 274 -5.40 -2.36 -18.33
CA ARG A 274 -4.32 -1.37 -18.16
C ARG A 274 -2.93 -1.99 -18.32
N VAL A 275 -2.75 -3.24 -17.87
CA VAL A 275 -1.50 -3.99 -18.12
C VAL A 275 -1.35 -4.25 -19.62
N ALA A 276 -2.42 -4.64 -20.31
CA ALA A 276 -2.41 -4.87 -21.75
C ALA A 276 -2.11 -3.59 -22.54
N ASP A 277 -2.66 -2.44 -22.14
CA ASP A 277 -2.37 -1.13 -22.75
C ASP A 277 -0.89 -0.77 -22.60
N SER A 278 -0.33 -1.00 -21.41
CA SER A 278 1.10 -0.78 -21.15
C SER A 278 1.96 -1.71 -22.01
N TYR A 279 1.59 -2.99 -22.12
CA TYR A 279 2.27 -3.96 -22.97
C TYR A 279 2.25 -3.54 -24.45
N PHE A 280 1.10 -3.08 -24.94
CA PHE A 280 0.90 -2.59 -26.30
C PHE A 280 1.72 -1.33 -26.58
N THR A 281 1.62 -0.32 -25.72
CA THR A 281 2.35 0.95 -25.82
C THR A 281 3.86 0.74 -25.83
N LEU A 282 4.35 -0.22 -25.02
CA LEU A 282 5.76 -0.59 -24.95
C LEU A 282 6.18 -1.58 -26.04
N LYS A 283 5.29 -1.94 -26.98
CA LYS A 283 5.55 -2.89 -28.08
C LYS A 283 6.16 -4.20 -27.58
N GLY A 284 5.57 -4.75 -26.52
CA GLY A 284 5.97 -6.03 -25.94
C GLY A 284 7.19 -6.00 -25.02
N ARG A 285 7.80 -4.83 -24.78
CA ARG A 285 9.05 -4.71 -24.00
C ARG A 285 8.94 -5.00 -22.50
N LEU A 286 7.74 -5.29 -21.98
CA LEU A 286 7.60 -5.75 -20.58
C LEU A 286 8.25 -7.12 -20.37
N GLY A 287 8.19 -8.02 -21.36
CA GLY A 287 8.89 -9.31 -21.34
C GLY A 287 8.77 -10.06 -20.01
N ALA A 288 9.91 -10.42 -19.42
CA ALA A 288 9.99 -11.12 -18.13
C ALA A 288 9.53 -10.28 -16.92
N ALA A 289 9.50 -8.95 -17.05
CA ALA A 289 9.06 -8.04 -15.99
C ALA A 289 7.53 -7.86 -15.94
N LEU A 290 6.77 -8.60 -16.76
CA LEU A 290 5.31 -8.44 -16.83
C LEU A 290 4.62 -8.72 -15.49
N ALA A 291 5.04 -9.74 -14.75
CA ALA A 291 4.46 -10.07 -13.45
C ALA A 291 4.75 -8.96 -12.42
N ASP A 292 6.01 -8.53 -12.32
CA ASP A 292 6.44 -7.45 -11.41
C ASP A 292 5.75 -6.13 -11.74
N PHE A 293 5.62 -5.79 -13.03
CA PHE A 293 4.91 -4.61 -13.48
C PHE A 293 3.43 -4.65 -13.08
N SER A 294 2.76 -5.79 -13.34
CA SER A 294 1.35 -5.97 -13.01
C SER A 294 1.09 -5.80 -11.52
N MET A 295 1.99 -6.33 -10.68
CA MET A 295 1.86 -6.23 -9.23
C MET A 295 2.15 -4.80 -8.72
N THR A 296 3.24 -4.19 -9.18
CA THR A 296 3.68 -2.88 -8.66
C THR A 296 2.86 -1.71 -9.20
N GLN A 297 2.37 -1.77 -10.44
CA GLN A 297 1.71 -0.65 -11.10
C GLN A 297 0.19 -0.79 -11.18
N CYS A 298 -0.32 -2.02 -11.23
CA CYS A 298 -1.75 -2.30 -11.38
C CYS A 298 -2.34 -3.05 -10.18
N GLU A 299 -1.50 -3.47 -9.23
CA GLU A 299 -1.89 -4.23 -8.04
C GLU A 299 -2.74 -5.47 -8.40
N ILE A 300 -2.29 -6.22 -9.42
CA ILE A 300 -2.82 -7.54 -9.74
C ILE A 300 -1.68 -8.53 -9.86
N GLU A 301 -1.91 -9.73 -9.33
CA GLU A 301 -1.00 -10.85 -9.49
C GLU A 301 -1.36 -11.62 -10.76
N ILE A 302 -0.36 -11.82 -11.64
CA ILE A 302 -0.49 -12.63 -12.85
C ILE A 302 0.33 -13.90 -12.67
N ALA A 303 -0.35 -15.05 -12.65
CA ALA A 303 0.30 -16.34 -12.70
C ALA A 303 0.59 -16.71 -14.16
N LEU A 304 1.88 -16.67 -14.55
CA LEU A 304 2.30 -16.90 -15.94
C LEU A 304 2.41 -18.39 -16.33
N PHE A 305 2.63 -19.28 -15.36
CA PHE A 305 2.99 -20.68 -15.61
C PHE A 305 2.20 -21.71 -14.79
N ASP A 306 1.13 -21.27 -14.12
CA ASP A 306 0.32 -22.13 -13.25
C ASP A 306 -0.66 -22.99 -14.07
N ALA A 307 -1.56 -23.73 -13.41
CA ALA A 307 -2.49 -24.66 -14.05
C ALA A 307 -3.27 -23.99 -15.20
N LYS A 308 -3.38 -24.72 -16.31
CA LYS A 308 -3.94 -24.24 -17.58
C LYS A 308 -5.44 -24.49 -17.61
N LEU A 309 -6.18 -23.61 -18.28
CA LEU A 309 -7.57 -23.89 -18.65
C LEU A 309 -7.65 -25.10 -19.60
N SER A 310 -8.69 -25.92 -19.46
CA SER A 310 -8.97 -27.04 -20.36
C SER A 310 -10.32 -26.86 -21.04
N PRO A 311 -10.38 -26.67 -22.38
CA PRO A 311 -9.27 -26.47 -23.30
C PRO A 311 -8.60 -25.09 -23.13
N SER A 312 -7.31 -25.01 -23.49
CA SER A 312 -6.50 -23.77 -23.43
C SER A 312 -6.33 -23.09 -24.79
N ASP A 313 -6.83 -23.70 -25.87
CA ASP A 313 -6.79 -23.12 -27.22
C ASP A 313 -7.68 -21.88 -27.31
N VAL A 314 -7.10 -20.79 -27.78
CA VAL A 314 -7.81 -19.51 -27.94
C VAL A 314 -8.40 -19.42 -29.34
N VAL A 315 -9.71 -19.16 -29.40
CA VAL A 315 -10.46 -18.98 -30.64
C VAL A 315 -10.95 -17.54 -30.74
N VAL A 316 -10.56 -16.85 -31.80
CA VAL A 316 -11.01 -15.48 -32.12
C VAL A 316 -11.63 -15.50 -33.50
N ASP A 317 -12.83 -14.92 -33.66
CA ASP A 317 -13.58 -14.88 -34.92
C ASP A 317 -13.72 -16.26 -35.60
N GLY A 318 -13.97 -17.30 -34.80
CA GLY A 318 -14.11 -18.69 -35.28
C GLY A 318 -12.81 -19.35 -35.74
N ARG A 319 -11.64 -18.74 -35.52
CA ARG A 319 -10.33 -19.31 -35.86
C ARG A 319 -9.51 -19.56 -34.61
N THR A 320 -9.00 -20.78 -34.47
CA THR A 320 -7.97 -21.09 -33.48
C THR A 320 -6.70 -20.34 -33.86
N LEU A 321 -6.17 -19.53 -32.95
CA LEU A 321 -4.91 -18.84 -33.17
C LEU A 321 -3.75 -19.77 -32.80
N GLU A 322 -3.03 -20.27 -33.80
CA GLU A 322 -1.90 -21.17 -33.58
C GLU A 322 -0.86 -20.55 -32.65
N GLY A 323 -0.41 -21.33 -31.66
CA GLY A 323 0.60 -20.91 -30.69
C GLY A 323 0.09 -20.04 -29.54
N LEU A 324 -1.18 -19.61 -29.56
CA LEU A 324 -1.78 -18.85 -28.46
C LEU A 324 -2.58 -19.74 -27.53
N LYS A 325 -2.19 -19.72 -26.25
CA LYS A 325 -2.81 -20.52 -25.19
C LYS A 325 -3.20 -19.63 -24.02
N ALA A 326 -4.41 -19.82 -23.50
CA ALA A 326 -4.90 -19.16 -22.29
C ALA A 326 -4.28 -19.81 -21.03
N ILE A 327 -2.98 -19.58 -20.85
CA ILE A 327 -2.18 -20.11 -19.73
C ILE A 327 -2.05 -19.05 -18.63
N PRO A 328 -1.60 -17.81 -18.94
CA PRO A 328 -1.62 -16.73 -17.96
C PRO A 328 -3.01 -16.53 -17.36
N HIS A 329 -3.04 -16.29 -16.06
CA HIS A 329 -4.29 -15.88 -15.41
C HIS A 329 -4.07 -14.93 -14.24
N VAL A 330 -5.09 -14.10 -14.02
CA VAL A 330 -5.22 -13.28 -12.82
C VAL A 330 -6.02 -14.05 -11.78
N LYS A 331 -5.54 -14.05 -10.54
CA LYS A 331 -6.23 -14.64 -9.38
C LYS A 331 -7.10 -13.58 -8.71
N VAL A 332 -8.40 -13.83 -8.61
CA VAL A 332 -9.35 -12.94 -7.94
C VAL A 332 -9.82 -13.61 -6.66
N ASP A 333 -9.54 -13.01 -5.52
CA ASP A 333 -9.89 -13.52 -4.19
C ASP A 333 -9.33 -14.94 -3.89
N ASP A 334 -8.05 -15.17 -4.19
CA ASP A 334 -7.42 -16.51 -4.16
C ASP A 334 -7.49 -17.24 -2.82
N ALA A 335 -7.48 -16.49 -1.71
CA ALA A 335 -7.53 -17.04 -0.36
C ALA A 335 -8.94 -17.47 0.10
N LYS A 336 -9.96 -17.33 -0.76
CA LYS A 336 -11.34 -17.71 -0.44
C LYS A 336 -11.67 -19.12 -0.91
N ASP A 337 -12.82 -19.63 -0.44
CA ASP A 337 -13.40 -20.88 -0.88
C ASP A 337 -13.52 -20.95 -2.44
N PRO A 338 -13.38 -22.13 -3.06
CA PRO A 338 -13.60 -22.36 -4.48
C PRO A 338 -14.79 -21.62 -5.12
N SER A 339 -15.91 -21.53 -4.40
CA SER A 339 -17.14 -20.83 -4.85
C SER A 339 -17.04 -19.31 -4.88
N HIS A 340 -15.97 -18.76 -4.33
CA HIS A 340 -15.67 -17.33 -4.23
C HIS A 340 -14.30 -16.98 -4.82
N CYS A 341 -13.61 -17.95 -5.43
CA CYS A 341 -12.31 -17.78 -6.05
C CYS A 341 -12.48 -17.63 -7.58
N GLY A 342 -12.15 -16.44 -8.08
CA GLY A 342 -12.25 -16.09 -9.49
C GLY A 342 -10.92 -16.25 -10.23
N ARG A 343 -11.01 -16.44 -11.55
CA ARG A 343 -9.91 -16.45 -12.50
C ARG A 343 -10.25 -15.69 -13.76
N ILE A 344 -9.25 -15.01 -14.29
CA ILE A 344 -9.30 -14.39 -15.62
C ILE A 344 -8.17 -15.00 -16.45
N TYR A 345 -8.48 -15.94 -17.35
CA TYR A 345 -7.48 -16.57 -18.20
C TYR A 345 -7.35 -15.82 -19.52
N PHE A 346 -6.12 -15.62 -19.97
CA PHE A 346 -5.83 -14.90 -21.20
C PHE A 346 -4.58 -15.43 -21.89
N ALA A 347 -4.45 -15.16 -23.19
CA ALA A 347 -3.24 -15.35 -23.96
C ALA A 347 -2.55 -14.02 -24.25
N ILE A 348 -1.23 -14.05 -24.42
CA ILE A 348 -0.42 -12.90 -24.81
C ILE A 348 -0.08 -13.05 -26.29
N ASP A 349 -0.67 -12.19 -27.12
CA ASP A 349 -0.36 -12.10 -28.55
C ASP A 349 0.86 -11.20 -28.72
N GLY A 350 2.04 -11.82 -28.78
CA GLY A 350 3.31 -11.13 -28.97
C GLY A 350 3.50 -10.52 -30.36
N VAL A 351 2.68 -10.89 -31.35
CA VAL A 351 2.76 -10.33 -32.71
C VAL A 351 2.05 -8.99 -32.78
N ASN A 352 0.84 -8.91 -32.19
CA ASN A 352 0.04 -7.69 -32.19
C ASN A 352 0.14 -6.90 -30.87
N PHE A 353 0.97 -7.37 -29.93
CA PHE A 353 1.18 -6.78 -28.61
C PHE A 353 -0.09 -6.59 -27.78
N ARG A 354 -0.99 -7.58 -27.79
CA ARG A 354 -2.30 -7.50 -27.15
C ARG A 354 -2.59 -8.69 -26.26
N PHE A 355 -3.53 -8.53 -25.33
CA PHE A 355 -4.03 -9.63 -24.50
C PHE A 355 -5.37 -10.11 -25.05
N ILE A 356 -5.56 -11.43 -25.08
CA ILE A 356 -6.78 -12.08 -25.55
C ILE A 356 -7.36 -12.89 -24.40
N VAL A 357 -8.41 -12.39 -23.76
CA VAL A 357 -9.07 -13.01 -22.62
C VAL A 357 -10.04 -14.09 -23.10
N ASP A 358 -9.86 -15.31 -22.60
CA ASP A 358 -10.68 -16.46 -22.97
C ASP A 358 -11.69 -16.89 -21.90
N HIS A 359 -11.41 -16.56 -20.62
CA HIS A 359 -12.27 -16.92 -19.50
C HIS A 359 -12.29 -15.81 -18.46
N ILE A 360 -13.49 -15.50 -17.97
CA ILE A 360 -13.74 -14.60 -16.85
C ILE A 360 -14.77 -15.32 -15.97
N GLY A 361 -14.47 -15.60 -14.71
CA GLY A 361 -15.45 -16.21 -13.80
C GLY A 361 -14.81 -17.00 -12.67
N LEU A 362 -15.54 -17.98 -12.12
CA LEU A 362 -14.99 -18.89 -11.12
C LEU A 362 -13.80 -19.69 -11.65
N HIS A 363 -12.94 -20.12 -10.74
CA HIS A 363 -11.89 -21.08 -11.03
C HIS A 363 -12.48 -22.38 -11.61
N ASP A 364 -12.03 -22.77 -12.79
CA ASP A 364 -12.47 -23.99 -13.46
C ASP A 364 -11.73 -25.19 -12.84
N TYR A 365 -12.39 -25.96 -11.99
CA TYR A 365 -11.84 -27.16 -11.33
C TYR A 365 -11.93 -28.43 -12.19
N ARG A 366 -12.25 -28.31 -13.48
CA ARG A 366 -12.52 -29.47 -14.34
C ARG A 366 -11.27 -30.22 -14.78
#